data_AF-A0AAD9KW08-F1
#
_entry.id   AF-A0AAD9KW08-F1
#
_cell.length_a   1.000
_cell.length_b   1.000
_cell.length_c   1.000
_cell.angle_alpha   90.00
_cell.angle_beta   90.00
_cell.angle_gamma   90.00
#
_symmetry.space_group_name_H-M   'P 1'
#
loop_
_entity.id
_entity.type
_entity.pdbx_description
1 polymer ?
#
loop_
_entity_poly.entity_id
_entity_poly.type
_entity_poly.pdbx_seq_one_letter_code
_entity_poly.pdbx_strand_id
1 'polypeptide(L)'
;MKWIDPRLTFRRVGSTDHVSLSAKDIERVWKPDLFFPNEKSANFHHVTVPNNLLRIYPNGTVLYSTRYVAAPAAAAAAATAAAAAAAAVAVAVAVAVAVAVAAAAAAAAVAVAVAVAVAVAVAVAVAVAVAFTAVFAVAAVGMLVVLLVVLLVMMLVMMLVVLLVVMLVVMLVVLLVVMVVVLLVVML
;
A
#
# COMPACT_ATOMS: atom_id res chain seq x y z
N MET A 1 3.00 60.04 30.24
CA MET A 1 1.70 60.77 30.25
C MET A 1 1.90 62.18 30.75
N LYS A 2 1.04 63.11 30.34
CA LYS A 2 1.08 64.52 30.77
C LYS A 2 -0.36 64.98 31.05
N TRP A 3 -0.60 65.59 32.20
CA TRP A 3 -1.89 66.23 32.53
C TRP A 3 -1.65 67.58 33.21
N ILE A 4 -2.71 68.35 33.39
CA ILE A 4 -2.67 69.65 34.08
C ILE A 4 -3.50 69.51 35.37
N ASP A 5 -2.89 69.71 36.53
CA ASP A 5 -3.58 69.80 37.83
C ASP A 5 -3.39 71.23 38.40
N PRO A 6 -4.46 72.04 38.42
CA PRO A 6 -4.41 73.40 38.97
C PRO A 6 -4.02 73.47 40.46
N ARG A 7 -4.20 72.39 41.23
CA ARG A 7 -3.87 72.36 42.67
C ARG A 7 -2.37 72.24 42.94
N LEU A 8 -1.60 71.84 41.93
CA LEU A 8 -0.16 71.64 42.02
C LEU A 8 0.63 72.82 41.43
N THR A 9 -0.02 73.95 41.16
CA THR A 9 0.67 75.18 40.77
C THR A 9 1.47 75.73 41.94
N PHE A 10 2.73 76.05 41.72
CA PHE A 10 3.60 76.66 42.72
C PHE A 10 4.32 77.86 42.15
N ARG A 11 4.60 78.86 42.99
CA ARG A 11 5.39 80.03 42.60
C ARG A 11 6.84 79.60 42.41
N ARG A 12 7.46 79.99 41.29
CA ARG A 12 8.88 79.69 41.04
C ARG A 12 9.73 80.27 42.17
N VAL A 13 10.52 79.40 42.80
CA VAL A 13 11.55 79.77 43.77
C VAL A 13 12.89 79.43 43.11
N GLY A 14 13.59 80.45 42.59
CA GLY A 14 14.88 80.30 41.91
C GLY A 14 14.80 80.00 40.41
N SER A 15 15.87 79.39 39.85
CA SER A 15 16.06 79.09 38.41
C SER A 15 15.61 77.68 38.01
N THR A 16 14.75 77.03 38.79
CA THR A 16 14.30 75.65 38.55
C THR A 16 12.99 75.63 37.78
N ASP A 17 13.01 75.01 36.60
CA ASP A 17 11.85 74.96 35.70
C ASP A 17 10.81 73.89 36.09
N HIS A 18 11.16 72.96 36.98
CA HIS A 18 10.29 71.88 37.43
C HIS A 18 10.77 71.28 38.76
N VAL A 19 9.85 70.65 39.48
CA VAL A 19 10.12 69.88 40.70
C VAL A 19 9.95 68.41 40.38
N SER A 20 10.98 67.59 40.65
CA SER A 20 10.91 66.13 40.49
C SER A 20 10.59 65.50 41.85
N LEU A 21 9.57 64.65 41.92
CA LEU A 21 9.21 63.94 43.15
C LEU A 21 9.88 62.58 43.24
N SER A 22 10.24 62.18 44.47
CA SER A 22 10.73 60.85 44.78
C SER A 22 9.58 59.85 44.83
N ALA A 23 9.87 58.56 44.58
CA ALA A 23 8.86 57.50 44.46
C ALA A 23 7.81 57.43 45.58
N LYS A 24 8.18 57.77 46.83
CA LYS A 24 7.28 57.79 48.00
C LYS A 24 6.27 58.95 47.97
N ASP A 25 6.64 60.08 47.40
CA ASP A 25 5.78 61.26 47.33
C ASP A 25 4.87 61.22 46.09
N ILE A 26 5.23 60.43 45.08
CA ILE A 26 4.40 60.17 43.89
C ILE A 26 3.07 59.52 44.28
N GLU A 27 3.04 58.69 45.32
CA GLU A 27 1.80 58.03 45.80
C GLU A 27 0.78 59.01 46.38
N ARG A 28 1.22 60.20 46.83
CA ARG A 28 0.34 61.25 47.38
C ARG A 28 -0.30 62.13 46.31
N VAL A 29 0.16 62.01 45.06
CA VAL A 29 -0.35 62.77 43.92
C VAL A 29 -1.36 61.91 43.15
N TRP A 30 -2.52 62.49 42.85
CA TRP A 30 -3.52 61.84 42.00
C TRP A 30 -2.94 61.58 40.59
N LYS A 31 -3.11 60.36 40.08
CA LYS A 31 -2.69 59.95 38.73
C LYS A 31 -3.86 59.29 37.99
N PRO A 32 -3.97 59.47 36.66
CA PRO A 32 -4.98 58.76 35.87
C PRO A 32 -4.62 57.26 35.75
N ASP A 33 -5.61 56.39 35.91
CA ASP A 33 -5.44 54.95 35.70
C ASP A 33 -5.39 54.64 34.20
N LEU A 34 -4.30 54.01 33.74
CA LEU A 34 -4.16 53.54 32.37
C LEU A 34 -4.24 52.01 32.34
N PHE A 35 -5.15 51.49 31.52
CA PHE A 35 -5.25 50.06 31.22
C PHE A 35 -5.06 49.81 29.72
N PHE A 36 -4.41 48.69 29.37
CA PHE A 36 -4.24 48.24 27.99
C PHE A 36 -5.25 47.11 27.70
N PRO A 37 -6.26 47.32 26.85
CA PRO A 37 -7.32 46.33 26.62
C PRO A 37 -6.83 45.00 26.04
N ASN A 38 -5.69 45.01 25.36
CA ASN A 38 -5.17 43.88 24.57
C ASN A 38 -4.06 43.09 25.28
N GLU A 39 -3.83 43.38 26.56
CA GLU A 39 -2.73 42.79 27.31
C GLU A 39 -3.18 41.56 28.11
N LYS A 40 -2.51 40.42 27.90
CA LYS A 40 -2.86 39.15 28.57
C LYS A 40 -2.34 39.06 30.00
N SER A 41 -1.19 39.67 30.28
CA SER A 41 -0.62 39.73 31.62
C SER A 41 0.24 40.96 31.73
N ALA A 42 0.10 41.66 32.85
CA ALA A 42 0.75 42.93 33.04
C ALA A 42 1.66 43.01 34.27
N ASN A 43 2.95 43.36 34.11
CA ASN A 43 3.92 43.40 35.22
C ASN A 43 4.69 44.73 35.30
N PHE A 44 4.66 45.34 36.50
CA PHE A 44 5.50 46.49 36.83
C PHE A 44 6.90 46.02 37.26
N HIS A 45 7.93 46.75 36.83
CA HIS A 45 9.31 46.42 37.22
C HIS A 45 9.61 47.01 38.59
N HIS A 46 9.75 46.16 39.61
CA HIS A 46 10.29 46.53 40.92
C HIS A 46 11.70 45.98 41.07
N VAL A 47 12.72 46.83 40.93
CA VAL A 47 14.10 46.50 41.32
C VAL A 47 14.48 47.50 42.41
N THR A 48 14.33 47.05 43.66
CA THR A 48 14.58 47.76 44.94
C THR A 48 13.84 49.09 45.20
N VAL A 49 13.42 49.85 44.19
CA VAL A 49 12.52 51.03 44.25
C VAL A 49 11.63 51.03 42.98
N PRO A 50 10.32 51.38 43.04
CA PRO A 50 9.50 51.46 41.83
C PRO A 50 10.03 52.52 40.85
N ASN A 51 10.22 52.14 39.58
CA ASN A 51 10.80 53.00 38.54
C ASN A 51 9.77 53.98 37.96
N ASN A 52 9.34 54.92 38.80
CA ASN A 52 8.34 55.94 38.47
C ASN A 52 8.99 57.33 38.57
N LEU A 53 8.88 58.12 37.51
CA LEU A 53 9.33 59.51 37.46
C LEU A 53 8.12 60.44 37.36
N LEU A 54 8.02 61.40 38.29
CA LEU A 54 7.00 62.45 38.27
C LEU A 54 7.67 63.83 38.31
N ARG A 55 7.33 64.70 37.36
CA ARG A 55 7.80 66.10 37.29
C ARG A 55 6.62 67.05 37.27
N ILE A 56 6.64 68.06 38.13
CA ILE A 56 5.62 69.12 38.22
C ILE A 56 6.24 70.44 37.76
N TYR A 57 5.59 71.10 36.81
CA TYR A 57 5.98 72.41 36.31
C TYR A 57 5.18 73.53 37.01
N PRO A 58 5.71 74.77 37.09
CA PRO A 58 5.05 75.89 37.78
C PRO A 58 3.64 76.24 37.26
N ASN A 59 3.36 75.89 36.01
CA ASN A 59 2.06 76.09 35.36
C ASN A 59 1.02 74.99 35.71
N GLY A 60 1.32 74.10 36.66
CA GLY A 60 0.43 73.00 37.06
C GLY A 60 0.49 71.80 36.12
N THR A 61 1.39 71.80 35.13
CA THR A 61 1.60 70.64 34.26
C THR A 61 2.36 69.54 35.00
N VAL A 62 1.85 68.33 34.95
CA VAL A 62 2.46 67.15 35.56
C VAL A 62 2.84 66.13 34.48
N LEU A 63 4.08 65.65 34.53
CA LEU A 63 4.61 64.61 33.64
C LEU A 63 4.89 63.36 34.46
N TYR A 64 4.26 62.24 34.09
CA TYR A 64 4.46 60.93 34.69
C TYR A 64 5.00 59.93 33.67
N SER A 65 6.05 59.21 34.05
CA SER A 65 6.68 58.16 33.25
C SER A 65 6.97 56.93 34.11
N THR A 66 6.56 55.76 33.62
CA THR A 66 6.84 54.47 34.26
C THR A 66 7.27 53.45 33.21
N ARG A 67 8.10 52.49 33.60
CA ARG A 67 8.55 51.40 32.72
C ARG A 67 7.65 50.19 32.88
N TYR A 68 7.17 49.70 31.75
CA TYR A 68 6.16 48.66 31.69
C TYR A 68 6.52 47.60 30.62
N VAL A 69 6.24 46.31 30.86
CA VAL A 69 6.47 45.22 29.88
C VAL A 69 5.16 44.48 29.65
N ALA A 70 4.72 44.49 28.40
CA ALA A 70 3.51 43.83 27.95
C ALA A 70 3.79 42.63 27.05
N ALA A 71 3.03 41.55 27.25
CA ALA A 71 2.99 40.41 26.32
C ALA A 71 1.72 40.49 25.45
N PRO A 72 1.82 40.66 24.12
CA PRO A 72 0.65 40.77 23.24
C PRO A 72 -0.04 39.41 23.04
N ALA A 73 -1.35 39.34 23.27
CA ALA A 73 -2.15 38.13 23.12
C ALA A 73 -2.17 37.57 21.68
N ALA A 74 -2.03 38.42 20.66
CA ALA A 74 -2.14 38.06 19.25
C ALA A 74 -0.96 37.23 18.71
N ALA A 75 0.24 37.42 19.25
CA ALA A 75 1.44 36.72 18.77
C ALA A 75 1.42 35.21 19.10
N ALA A 76 0.77 34.80 20.19
CA ALA A 76 0.65 33.39 20.58
C ALA A 76 -0.37 32.61 19.74
N ALA A 77 -1.42 33.28 19.23
CA ALA A 77 -2.46 32.66 18.42
C ALA A 77 -2.01 32.39 16.96
N ALA A 78 -1.16 33.25 16.40
CA ALA A 78 -0.67 33.07 15.02
C ALA A 78 0.28 31.85 14.88
N ALA A 79 1.08 31.56 15.90
CA ALA A 79 2.02 30.44 15.88
C ALA A 79 1.33 29.06 15.90
N THR A 80 0.15 28.95 16.53
CA THR A 80 -0.60 27.70 16.65
C THR A 80 -1.39 27.36 15.38
N ALA A 81 -1.81 28.35 14.59
CA ALA A 81 -2.53 28.13 13.32
C ALA A 81 -1.63 27.56 12.20
N ALA A 82 -0.36 27.98 12.13
CA ALA A 82 0.57 27.50 11.10
C ALA A 82 0.93 26.01 11.26
N ALA A 83 1.02 25.51 12.50
CA ALA A 83 1.33 24.12 12.78
C ALA A 83 0.18 23.16 12.39
N ALA A 84 -1.07 23.59 12.51
CA ALA A 84 -2.25 22.77 12.18
C ALA A 84 -2.40 22.53 10.67
N ALA A 85 -2.06 23.52 9.84
CA ALA A 85 -2.14 23.40 8.38
C ALA A 85 -1.12 22.41 7.82
N ALA A 86 0.11 22.40 8.36
CA ALA A 86 1.16 21.45 7.94
C ALA A 86 0.80 20.00 8.31
N ALA A 87 0.19 19.78 9.47
CA ALA A 87 -0.25 18.46 9.90
C ALA A 87 -1.38 17.90 9.00
N ALA A 88 -2.34 18.74 8.61
CA ALA A 88 -3.43 18.33 7.71
C ALA A 88 -2.91 17.93 6.31
N VAL A 89 -1.94 18.66 5.76
CA VAL A 89 -1.31 18.33 4.47
C VAL A 89 -0.53 17.01 4.57
N ALA A 90 0.22 16.79 5.66
CA ALA A 90 0.95 15.54 5.87
C ALA A 90 0.00 14.32 5.96
N VAL A 91 -1.12 14.44 6.66
CA VAL A 91 -2.14 13.39 6.76
C VAL A 91 -2.79 13.13 5.39
N ALA A 92 -3.15 14.17 4.64
CA ALA A 92 -3.73 14.02 3.30
C ALA A 92 -2.75 13.34 2.33
N VAL A 93 -1.47 13.71 2.35
CA VAL A 93 -0.43 13.07 1.53
C VAL A 93 -0.23 11.61 1.94
N ALA A 94 -0.16 11.30 3.25
CA ALA A 94 -0.02 9.93 3.73
C ALA A 94 -1.21 9.05 3.33
N VAL A 95 -2.44 9.57 3.42
CA VAL A 95 -3.65 8.87 2.98
C VAL A 95 -3.63 8.63 1.47
N ALA A 96 -3.29 9.64 0.66
CA ALA A 96 -3.21 9.50 -0.79
C ALA A 96 -2.14 8.46 -1.22
N VAL A 97 -0.97 8.49 -0.58
CA VAL A 97 0.09 7.50 -0.83
C VAL A 97 -0.36 6.09 -0.42
N ALA A 98 -0.99 5.92 0.75
CA ALA A 98 -1.49 4.62 1.19
C ALA A 98 -2.56 4.05 0.24
N VAL A 99 -3.49 4.88 -0.24
CA VAL A 99 -4.52 4.49 -1.21
C VAL A 99 -3.89 4.08 -2.54
N ALA A 100 -2.90 4.83 -3.04
CA ALA A 100 -2.21 4.51 -4.29
C ALA A 100 -1.41 3.20 -4.20
N VAL A 101 -0.72 2.96 -3.08
CA VAL A 101 0.04 1.72 -2.83
C VAL A 101 -0.91 0.52 -2.72
N ALA A 102 -2.04 0.66 -2.04
CA ALA A 102 -3.06 -0.40 -1.94
C ALA A 102 -3.67 -0.75 -3.30
N ALA A 103 -3.98 0.26 -4.12
CA ALA A 103 -4.51 0.05 -5.47
C ALA A 103 -3.51 -0.67 -6.39
N ALA A 104 -2.22 -0.31 -6.31
CA ALA A 104 -1.16 -0.98 -7.08
C ALA A 104 -0.99 -2.45 -6.67
N ALA A 105 -1.06 -2.76 -5.37
CA ALA A 105 -0.99 -4.13 -4.87
C ALA A 105 -2.16 -5.00 -5.35
N ALA A 106 -3.38 -4.44 -5.39
CA ALA A 106 -4.55 -5.15 -5.91
C ALA A 106 -4.42 -5.49 -7.40
N ALA A 107 -3.91 -4.56 -8.22
CA ALA A 107 -3.70 -4.79 -9.65
C ALA A 107 -2.67 -5.91 -9.91
N ALA A 108 -1.59 -5.95 -9.12
CA ALA A 108 -0.58 -7.00 -9.22
C ALA A 108 -1.15 -8.39 -8.87
N ALA A 109 -1.97 -8.49 -7.82
CA ALA A 109 -2.59 -9.76 -7.43
C ALA A 109 -3.54 -10.31 -8.51
N VAL A 110 -4.33 -9.44 -9.15
CA VAL A 110 -5.23 -9.83 -10.25
C VAL A 110 -4.44 -10.32 -11.46
N ALA A 111 -3.36 -9.62 -11.83
CA ALA A 111 -2.51 -10.02 -12.97
C ALA A 111 -1.87 -11.40 -12.74
N VAL A 112 -1.36 -11.68 -11.53
CA VAL A 112 -0.79 -12.98 -11.17
C VAL A 112 -1.87 -14.07 -11.20
N ALA A 113 -3.05 -13.82 -10.63
CA ALA A 113 -4.16 -14.79 -10.64
C ALA A 113 -4.60 -15.15 -12.06
N VAL A 114 -4.74 -14.16 -12.95
CA VAL A 114 -5.08 -14.38 -14.36
C VAL A 114 -3.98 -15.16 -15.07
N ALA A 115 -2.71 -14.80 -14.90
CA ALA A 115 -1.59 -15.52 -15.51
C ALA A 115 -1.54 -17.00 -15.08
N VAL A 116 -1.74 -17.27 -13.78
CA VAL A 116 -1.80 -18.64 -13.24
C VAL A 116 -2.99 -19.39 -13.83
N ALA A 117 -4.19 -18.79 -13.86
CA ALA A 117 -5.38 -19.43 -14.42
C ALA A 117 -5.20 -19.78 -15.91
N VAL A 118 -4.63 -18.87 -16.69
CA VAL A 118 -4.32 -19.09 -18.12
C VAL A 118 -3.29 -20.21 -18.27
N ALA A 119 -2.20 -20.18 -17.50
CA ALA A 119 -1.16 -21.21 -17.56
C ALA A 119 -1.72 -22.61 -17.22
N VAL A 120 -2.56 -22.70 -16.18
CA VAL A 120 -3.23 -23.96 -15.79
C VAL A 120 -4.16 -24.43 -16.90
N ALA A 121 -5.00 -23.55 -17.46
CA ALA A 121 -5.90 -23.92 -18.55
C ALA A 121 -5.15 -24.43 -19.79
N VAL A 122 -4.06 -23.76 -20.18
CA VAL A 122 -3.20 -24.19 -21.28
C VAL A 122 -2.54 -25.53 -20.98
N ALA A 123 -1.99 -25.72 -19.79
CA ALA A 123 -1.37 -26.99 -19.39
C ALA A 123 -2.37 -28.15 -19.42
N VAL A 124 -3.59 -27.94 -18.92
CA VAL A 124 -4.66 -28.95 -18.95
C VAL A 124 -5.05 -29.27 -20.40
N ALA A 125 -5.24 -28.26 -21.25
CA ALA A 125 -5.58 -28.47 -22.66
C ALA A 125 -4.50 -29.27 -23.40
N VAL A 126 -3.22 -28.93 -23.19
CA VAL A 126 -2.09 -29.67 -23.75
C VAL A 126 -2.05 -31.10 -23.25
N ALA A 127 -2.21 -31.32 -21.94
CA ALA A 127 -2.22 -32.67 -21.36
C ALA A 127 -3.34 -33.54 -21.94
N VAL A 128 -4.55 -32.98 -22.09
CA VAL A 128 -5.70 -33.66 -22.70
C VAL A 128 -5.42 -34.00 -24.16
N ALA A 129 -4.85 -33.08 -24.94
CA ALA A 129 -4.51 -33.33 -26.33
C ALA A 129 -3.45 -34.43 -26.48
N VAL A 130 -2.41 -34.42 -25.65
CA VAL A 130 -1.36 -35.46 -25.63
C VAL A 130 -1.93 -36.82 -25.21
N ALA A 131 -2.80 -36.86 -24.21
CA ALA A 131 -3.46 -38.10 -23.80
C ALA A 131 -4.33 -38.67 -24.93
N PHE A 132 -5.08 -37.81 -25.62
CA PHE A 132 -5.94 -38.23 -26.73
C PHE A 132 -5.12 -38.80 -27.90
N THR A 133 -4.04 -38.13 -28.31
CA THR A 133 -3.17 -38.62 -29.39
C THR A 133 -2.46 -39.92 -29.03
N ALA A 134 -2.02 -40.08 -27.77
CA ALA A 134 -1.41 -41.31 -27.29
C ALA A 134 -2.39 -42.50 -27.31
N VAL A 135 -3.63 -42.31 -26.84
CA VAL A 135 -4.66 -43.37 -26.85
C VAL A 135 -4.98 -43.80 -28.28
N PHE A 136 -5.14 -42.85 -29.20
CA PHE A 136 -5.42 -43.16 -30.60
C PHE A 136 -4.26 -43.93 -31.26
N ALA A 137 -3.01 -43.55 -30.98
CA ALA A 137 -1.84 -44.23 -31.50
C ALA A 137 -1.74 -45.69 -31.01
N VAL A 138 -1.95 -45.92 -29.70
CA VAL A 138 -1.91 -47.28 -29.13
C VAL A 138 -3.04 -48.14 -29.68
N ALA A 139 -4.24 -47.60 -29.84
CA ALA A 139 -5.38 -48.31 -30.42
C ALA A 139 -5.11 -48.71 -31.88
N ALA A 140 -4.55 -47.81 -32.69
CA ALA A 140 -4.21 -48.07 -34.09
C ALA A 140 -3.13 -49.16 -34.22
N VAL A 141 -2.05 -49.04 -33.44
CA VAL A 141 -0.97 -50.05 -33.43
C VAL A 141 -1.51 -51.40 -32.94
N GLY A 142 -2.31 -51.42 -31.87
CA GLY A 142 -2.94 -52.63 -31.37
C GLY A 142 -3.82 -53.33 -32.40
N MET A 143 -4.67 -52.56 -33.12
CA MET A 143 -5.52 -53.10 -34.18
C MET A 143 -4.70 -53.69 -35.34
N LEU A 144 -3.61 -53.03 -35.75
CA LEU A 144 -2.72 -53.54 -36.79
C LEU A 144 -1.99 -54.81 -36.37
N VAL A 145 -1.52 -54.88 -35.11
CA VAL A 145 -0.86 -56.08 -34.57
C VAL A 145 -1.85 -57.25 -34.51
N VAL A 146 -3.08 -57.03 -34.05
CA VAL A 146 -4.13 -58.07 -34.03
C VAL A 146 -4.43 -58.55 -35.44
N LEU A 147 -4.59 -57.64 -36.41
CA LEU A 147 -4.83 -58.00 -37.81
C LEU A 147 -3.67 -58.84 -38.38
N LEU A 148 -2.42 -58.45 -38.13
CA LEU A 148 -1.23 -59.17 -38.59
C LEU A 148 -1.17 -60.58 -37.97
N VAL A 149 -1.43 -60.70 -36.66
CA VAL A 149 -1.46 -62.00 -35.98
C VAL A 149 -2.57 -62.89 -36.56
N VAL A 150 -3.77 -62.35 -36.78
CA VAL A 150 -4.88 -63.11 -37.39
C VAL A 150 -4.52 -63.58 -38.79
N LEU A 151 -3.92 -62.73 -39.63
CA LEU A 151 -3.46 -63.10 -40.97
C LEU A 151 -2.40 -64.20 -40.93
N LEU A 152 -1.40 -64.09 -40.04
CA LEU A 152 -0.36 -65.10 -39.86
C LEU A 152 -0.97 -66.45 -39.43
N VAL A 153 -1.86 -66.43 -38.43
CA VAL A 153 -2.56 -67.64 -37.97
C VAL A 153 -3.37 -68.26 -39.10
N MET A 154 -4.11 -67.47 -39.88
CA MET A 154 -4.88 -67.97 -41.01
C MET A 154 -3.99 -68.60 -42.09
N MET A 155 -2.84 -68.00 -42.40
CA MET A 155 -1.84 -68.58 -43.31
C MET A 155 -1.27 -69.90 -42.78
N LEU A 156 -0.95 -69.96 -41.48
CA LEU A 156 -0.43 -71.18 -40.83
C LEU A 156 -1.48 -72.29 -40.85
N VAL A 157 -2.73 -71.97 -40.51
CA VAL A 157 -3.85 -72.92 -40.57
C VAL A 157 -4.04 -73.43 -42.00
N MET A 158 -4.03 -72.54 -43.00
CA MET A 158 -4.12 -72.95 -44.41
C MET A 158 -2.97 -73.88 -44.79
N MET A 159 -1.73 -73.58 -44.38
CA MET A 159 -0.57 -74.43 -44.63
C MET A 159 -0.70 -75.81 -43.95
N LEU A 160 -1.19 -75.86 -42.71
CA LEU A 160 -1.42 -77.10 -41.98
C LEU A 160 -2.52 -77.96 -42.63
N VAL A 161 -3.62 -77.33 -43.07
CA VAL A 161 -4.70 -78.00 -43.80
C VAL A 161 -4.17 -78.58 -45.11
N VAL A 162 -3.39 -77.81 -45.87
CA VAL A 162 -2.74 -78.30 -47.10
C VAL A 162 -1.84 -79.50 -46.80
N LEU A 163 -1.01 -79.44 -45.75
CA LEU A 163 -0.14 -80.55 -45.36
C LEU A 163 -0.94 -81.81 -44.97
N LEU A 164 -2.02 -81.65 -44.19
CA LEU A 164 -2.89 -82.75 -43.79
C LEU A 164 -3.55 -83.40 -45.01
N VAL A 165 -4.10 -82.59 -45.93
CA VAL A 165 -4.71 -83.07 -47.17
C VAL A 165 -3.68 -83.83 -48.01
N VAL A 166 -2.46 -83.31 -48.15
CA VAL A 166 -1.38 -84.00 -48.87
C VAL A 166 -1.07 -85.35 -48.21
N MET A 167 -0.94 -85.41 -46.89
CA MET A 167 -0.66 -86.67 -46.17
C MET A 167 -1.80 -87.69 -46.35
N LEU A 168 -3.05 -87.24 -46.28
CA LEU A 168 -4.22 -88.09 -46.50
C LEU A 168 -4.27 -88.65 -47.93
N VAL A 169 -4.01 -87.81 -48.94
CA VAL A 169 -3.93 -88.23 -50.34
C VAL A 169 -2.83 -89.27 -50.51
N VAL A 170 -1.63 -89.04 -49.94
CA VAL A 170 -0.53 -90.00 -49.98
C VAL A 170 -0.93 -91.33 -49.34
N MET A 171 -1.56 -91.31 -48.15
CA MET A 171 -2.01 -92.53 -47.48
C MET A 171 -3.06 -93.29 -48.30
N LEU A 172 -4.02 -92.59 -48.90
CA LEU A 172 -5.03 -93.19 -49.77
C LEU A 172 -4.39 -93.84 -51.00
N VAL A 173 -3.43 -93.18 -51.63
CA VAL A 173 -2.67 -93.72 -52.77
C VAL A 173 -1.91 -94.98 -52.36
N VAL A 174 -1.22 -94.96 -51.21
CA VAL A 174 -0.51 -96.15 -50.69
C VAL A 174 -1.48 -97.29 -50.42
N LEU A 175 -2.62 -97.03 -49.77
CA LEU A 175 -3.64 -98.05 -49.50
C LEU A 175 -4.19 -98.64 -50.81
N LEU A 176 -4.46 -97.80 -51.80
CA LEU A 176 -4.94 -98.23 -53.11
C LEU A 176 -3.90 -99.11 -53.81
N VAL A 177 -2.62 -98.72 -53.79
CA VAL A 177 -1.52 -99.52 -54.35
C VAL A 177 -1.44 -100.88 -53.65
N VAL A 178 -1.48 -100.91 -52.31
CA VAL A 178 -1.46 -102.17 -51.54
C VAL A 178 -2.66 -103.04 -51.89
N MET A 179 -3.87 -102.46 -51.95
CA MET A 179 -5.09 -103.20 -52.30
C MET A 179 -5.00 -103.82 -53.71
N VAL A 180 -4.50 -103.07 -54.70
CA VAL A 180 -4.29 -103.56 -56.06
C VAL A 180 -3.27 -104.69 -56.09
N VAL A 181 -2.16 -104.55 -55.37
CA VAL A 181 -1.13 -105.61 -55.28
C VAL A 181 -1.70 -106.88 -54.64
N VAL A 182 -2.44 -106.76 -53.54
CA VAL A 182 -3.08 -107.92 -52.88
C VAL A 182 -4.08 -108.59 -53.82
N LEU A 183 -4.92 -107.82 -54.52
CA LEU A 183 -5.87 -108.37 -55.49
C LEU A 183 -5.17 -109.13 -56.62
N LEU A 184 -4.08 -108.58 -57.16
CA LEU A 184 -3.27 -109.24 -58.19
C LEU A 184 -2.63 -110.55 -57.69
N VAL A 185 -2.15 -110.57 -56.45
CA VAL A 185 -1.55 -111.78 -55.85
C VAL A 185 -2.60 -112.86 -55.60
N VAL A 186 -3.81 -112.50 -55.16
CA VAL A 186 -4.91 -113.46 -54.93
C VAL A 186 -5.48 -114.03 -56.24
N MET A 187 -5.33 -113.31 -57.36
CA MET A 187 -5.80 -113.77 -58.68
C MET A 187 -4.77 -114.60 -59.46
N LEU A 188 -3.56 -114.80 -58.93
CA LEU A 188 -2.49 -115.60 -59.54
C LEU A 188 -2.44 -117.01 -58.94
#